data_AF-A0A3B0PB35-F1
#
_entry.id   AF-A0A3B0PB35-F1
#
_cell.length_a   1.000
_cell.length_b   1.000
_cell.length_c   1.000
_cell.angle_alpha   90.00
_cell.angle_beta   90.00
_cell.angle_gamma   90.00
#
_symmetry.space_group_name_H-M   'P 1'
#
loop_
_entity.id
_entity.type
_entity.pdbx_description
1 polymer ?
#
loop_
_entity_poly.entity_id
_entity_poly.type
_entity_poly.pdbx_seq_one_letter_code
_entity_poly.pdbx_strand_id
1 'polypeptide(L)'
;MKTGLLTHRMKLILFSISIAILFLLFFIILFAKLSNPYKVSIYNYESYLGKEIINKIKKNYSYHVFKNLDEFTRAIKNKKAVAGVSSDYQIAQLILENELKKINFKKVYGIEYEDNNKKEVISALYTDEVNKQFAYFDNW
;
A
#
# COMPACT_ATOMS: atom_id res chain seq x y z
N MET A 1 -46.19 -29.81 -26.72
CA MET A 1 -45.93 -28.82 -25.66
C MET A 1 -45.88 -27.44 -26.32
N LYS A 2 -46.96 -26.63 -26.24
CA LYS A 2 -46.99 -25.31 -26.90
C LYS A 2 -46.07 -24.36 -26.13
N THR A 3 -44.93 -24.01 -26.71
CA THR A 3 -44.09 -22.92 -26.22
C THR A 3 -44.87 -21.61 -26.41
N GLY A 4 -45.38 -21.05 -25.32
CA GLY A 4 -46.06 -19.75 -25.35
C GLY A 4 -45.08 -18.68 -25.80
N LEU A 5 -45.23 -18.20 -27.04
CA LEU A 5 -44.44 -17.10 -27.57
C LEU A 5 -44.74 -15.84 -26.75
N LEU A 6 -43.74 -15.36 -25.99
CA LEU A 6 -43.79 -14.09 -25.27
C LEU A 6 -44.18 -12.95 -26.22
N THR A 7 -45.26 -12.23 -25.87
CA THR A 7 -45.71 -11.07 -26.64
C THR A 7 -44.65 -9.96 -26.60
N HIS A 8 -44.59 -9.12 -27.65
CA HIS A 8 -43.61 -8.02 -27.77
C HIS A 8 -43.58 -7.11 -26.53
N ARG A 9 -44.76 -6.85 -25.93
CA ARG A 9 -44.89 -6.04 -24.70
C ARG A 9 -44.24 -6.70 -23.49
N MET A 10 -44.39 -8.02 -23.32
CA MET A 10 -43.74 -8.75 -22.23
C MET A 10 -42.22 -8.77 -22.38
N LYS A 11 -41.69 -8.87 -23.61
CA LYS A 11 -40.24 -8.77 -23.87
C LYS A 11 -39.68 -7.40 -23.47
N LEU A 12 -40.41 -6.32 -23.78
CA LEU A 12 -40.02 -4.96 -23.38
C LEU A 12 -40.03 -4.78 -21.85
N ILE A 13 -41.04 -5.31 -21.15
CA ILE A 13 -41.12 -5.26 -19.69
C ILE A 13 -39.95 -6.01 -19.06
N LEU A 14 -39.67 -7.24 -19.52
CA LEU A 14 -38.54 -8.03 -19.04
C LEU A 14 -37.21 -7.32 -19.29
N PHE A 15 -37.03 -6.73 -20.46
CA PHE A 15 -35.82 -5.98 -20.80
C PHE A 15 -35.65 -4.74 -19.91
N SER A 16 -36.72 -4.00 -19.65
CA SER A 16 -36.71 -2.85 -18.73
C SER A 16 -36.34 -3.26 -17.30
N ILE A 17 -36.85 -4.40 -16.82
CA ILE A 17 -36.50 -4.95 -15.51
C ILE A 17 -35.03 -5.34 -15.46
N SER A 18 -34.52 -6.02 -16.50
CA SER A 18 -33.10 -6.38 -16.58
C SER A 18 -32.18 -5.15 -16.58
N ILE A 19 -32.55 -4.08 -17.29
CA ILE A 19 -31.82 -2.81 -17.26
C ILE A 19 -31.85 -2.19 -15.87
N ALA A 20 -33.02 -2.15 -15.22
CA ALA A 20 -33.14 -1.59 -13.87
C ALA A 20 -32.27 -2.35 -12.85
N ILE A 21 -32.20 -3.69 -12.95
CA ILE A 21 -31.34 -4.53 -12.11
C ILE A 21 -29.86 -4.22 -12.36
N LEU A 22 -29.43 -4.11 -13.62
CA LEU A 22 -28.06 -3.74 -13.96
C LEU A 22 -27.69 -2.35 -13.43
N PHE A 23 -28.61 -1.40 -13.51
CA PHE A 23 -28.42 -0.05 -12.99
C PHE A 23 -28.26 -0.06 -11.46
N LEU A 24 -29.07 -0.85 -10.76
CA LEU A 24 -28.96 -1.02 -9.31
C LEU A 24 -27.60 -1.62 -8.92
N LEU A 25 -27.18 -2.70 -9.60
CA LEU A 25 -25.89 -3.35 -9.36
C LEU A 25 -24.72 -2.38 -9.60
N PHE A 26 -24.79 -1.57 -10.65
CA PHE A 26 -23.78 -0.54 -10.93
C PHE A 26 -23.64 0.45 -9.77
N PHE A 27 -24.76 0.97 -9.25
CA PHE A 27 -24.72 1.89 -8.11
C PHE A 27 -24.21 1.25 -6.82
N ILE A 28 -24.56 -0.02 -6.56
CA ILE A 28 -24.03 -0.76 -5.40
C ILE A 28 -22.50 -0.87 -5.50
N ILE A 29 -21.97 -1.26 -6.66
CA ILE A 29 -20.52 -1.38 -6.89
C ILE A 29 -19.84 -0.01 -6.77
N LEU A 30 -20.44 1.03 -7.36
CA LEU A 30 -19.92 2.39 -7.29
C LEU A 30 -19.86 2.89 -5.86
N PHE A 31 -20.94 2.72 -5.09
CA PHE A 31 -21.00 3.11 -3.68
C PHE A 31 -20.00 2.34 -2.83
N ALA A 32 -19.87 1.02 -3.03
CA ALA A 32 -18.87 0.20 -2.35
C ALA A 32 -17.44 0.66 -2.65
N LYS A 33 -17.16 1.09 -3.89
CA LYS A 33 -15.85 1.61 -4.30
C LYS A 33 -15.58 3.01 -3.73
N LEU A 34 -16.57 3.88 -3.70
CA LEU A 34 -16.44 5.22 -3.11
C LEU A 34 -16.29 5.15 -1.58
N SER A 35 -16.96 4.19 -0.93
CA SER A 35 -16.87 3.97 0.51
C SER A 35 -15.57 3.28 0.95
N ASN A 36 -14.89 2.59 0.03
CA ASN A 36 -13.59 1.95 0.26
C ASN A 36 -12.52 2.58 -0.64
N PRO A 37 -12.04 3.80 -0.31
CA PRO A 37 -10.99 4.44 -1.07
C PRO A 37 -9.75 3.54 -1.10
N TYR A 38 -9.04 3.58 -2.24
CA TYR A 38 -7.81 2.82 -2.43
C TYR A 38 -6.81 3.19 -1.32
N LYS A 39 -6.53 2.24 -0.42
CA LYS A 39 -5.55 2.43 0.64
C LYS A 39 -4.18 2.14 0.07
N VAL A 40 -3.24 3.05 0.30
CA VAL A 40 -1.83 2.82 -0.04
C VAL A 40 -1.37 1.56 0.69
N SER A 41 -0.69 0.67 -0.04
CA SER A 41 -0.24 -0.62 0.48
C SER A 41 1.17 -0.53 1.05
N ILE A 42 1.31 -1.03 2.28
CA ILE A 42 2.54 -1.14 3.04
C ILE A 42 2.84 -2.62 3.25
N TYR A 43 4.04 -3.04 2.87
CA TYR A 43 4.50 -4.42 2.97
C TYR A 43 5.60 -4.54 4.02
N ASN A 44 5.51 -5.54 4.89
CA ASN A 44 6.50 -5.79 5.94
C ASN A 44 7.05 -7.20 5.83
N TYR A 45 8.38 -7.33 5.82
CA TYR A 45 9.01 -8.64 5.94
C TYR A 45 8.74 -9.18 7.34
N GLU A 46 8.17 -10.38 7.43
CA GLU A 46 7.84 -11.05 8.70
C GLU A 46 7.07 -10.17 9.72
N SER A 47 7.12 -10.56 11.00
CA SER A 47 6.46 -9.88 12.12
C SER A 47 7.39 -8.93 12.86
N TYR A 48 8.23 -8.16 12.15
CA TYR A 48 9.14 -7.18 12.79
C TYR A 48 8.42 -5.98 13.43
N LEU A 49 7.18 -5.70 13.03
CA LEU A 49 6.40 -4.61 13.63
C LEU A 49 5.55 -5.12 14.80
N GLY A 50 5.56 -4.35 15.90
CA GLY A 50 4.69 -4.60 17.04
C GLY A 50 3.20 -4.48 16.69
N LYS A 51 2.34 -5.26 17.36
CA LYS A 51 0.89 -5.32 17.09
C LYS A 51 0.21 -3.95 17.15
N GLU A 52 0.63 -3.09 18.08
CA GLU A 52 0.07 -1.74 18.22
C GLU A 52 0.34 -0.87 16.99
N ILE A 53 1.56 -0.94 16.44
CA ILE A 53 1.96 -0.21 15.23
C ILE A 53 1.17 -0.72 14.03
N ILE A 54 1.07 -2.04 13.88
CA ILE A 54 0.28 -2.69 12.82
C ILE A 54 -1.17 -2.21 12.86
N ASN A 55 -1.78 -2.17 14.05
CA ASN A 55 -3.16 -1.73 14.23
C ASN A 55 -3.34 -0.25 13.87
N LYS A 56 -2.36 0.61 14.19
CA LYS A 56 -2.36 2.02 13.77
C LYS A 56 -2.27 2.16 12.24
N ILE A 57 -1.38 1.41 11.60
CA ILE A 57 -1.18 1.44 10.14
C ILE A 57 -2.46 0.99 9.41
N LYS A 58 -3.06 -0.12 9.84
CA LYS A 58 -4.26 -0.71 9.20
C LYS A 58 -5.48 0.21 9.15
N LYS A 59 -5.55 1.23 10.01
CA LYS A 59 -6.63 2.23 9.98
C LYS A 59 -6.65 2.96 8.63
N ASN A 60 -5.48 3.40 8.18
CA ASN A 60 -5.34 4.29 7.03
C ASN A 60 -4.72 3.61 5.80
N TYR A 61 -4.03 2.48 5.98
CA TYR A 61 -3.25 1.80 4.94
C TYR A 61 -3.62 0.32 4.82
N SER A 62 -3.37 -0.26 3.64
CA SER A 62 -3.44 -1.71 3.47
C SER A 62 -2.11 -2.31 3.94
N TYR A 63 -2.14 -3.15 4.97
CA TYR A 63 -0.92 -3.73 5.55
C TYR A 63 -0.81 -5.20 5.21
N HIS A 64 0.31 -5.58 4.60
CA HIS A 64 0.61 -6.96 4.19
C HIS A 64 1.91 -7.42 4.84
N VAL A 65 1.92 -8.65 5.34
CA VAL A 65 3.13 -9.31 5.82
C VAL A 65 3.54 -10.33 4.78
N PHE A 66 4.80 -10.28 4.33
CA PHE A 66 5.35 -11.27 3.44
C PHE A 66 6.42 -12.09 4.15
N LYS A 67 6.47 -13.38 3.85
CA LYS A 67 7.53 -14.30 4.31
C LYS A 67 8.53 -14.64 3.21
N ASN A 68 8.13 -14.48 1.96
CA ASN A 68 8.97 -14.75 0.81
C ASN A 68 9.42 -13.43 0.18
N LEU A 69 10.73 -13.25 0.03
CA LEU A 69 11.35 -12.08 -0.58
C LEU A 69 10.80 -11.82 -2.00
N ASP A 70 10.48 -12.86 -2.76
CA ASP A 70 9.93 -12.74 -4.12
C ASP A 70 8.58 -12.00 -4.14
N GLU A 71 7.79 -12.11 -3.08
CA GLU A 71 6.49 -11.45 -2.98
C GLU A 71 6.65 -9.92 -2.89
N PHE A 72 7.63 -9.45 -2.13
CA PHE A 72 7.94 -8.04 -2.01
C PHE A 72 8.59 -7.47 -3.27
N THR A 73 9.57 -8.18 -3.85
CA THR A 73 10.18 -7.78 -5.13
C THR A 73 9.11 -7.63 -6.21
N ARG A 74 8.18 -8.59 -6.30
CA ARG A 74 7.06 -8.52 -7.24
C ARG A 74 6.11 -7.37 -6.92
N ALA A 75 5.87 -7.06 -5.65
CA ALA A 75 5.03 -5.92 -5.26
C ALA A 75 5.65 -4.57 -5.63
N ILE A 76 6.97 -4.41 -5.45
CA ILE A 76 7.72 -3.21 -5.85
C ILE A 76 7.71 -3.05 -7.38
N LYS A 77 8.11 -4.10 -8.13
CA LYS A 77 8.15 -4.06 -9.61
C LYS A 77 6.78 -3.78 -10.24
N ASN A 78 5.69 -4.24 -9.61
CA ASN A 78 4.33 -3.95 -10.06
C ASN A 78 3.74 -2.63 -9.52
N LYS A 79 4.55 -1.80 -8.85
CA LYS A 79 4.12 -0.51 -8.26
C LYS A 79 2.96 -0.66 -7.26
N LYS A 80 2.87 -1.83 -6.62
CA LYS A 80 1.85 -2.15 -5.60
C LYS A 80 2.34 -1.85 -4.19
N ALA A 81 3.64 -1.72 -3.97
CA ALA A 81 4.23 -1.34 -2.69
C ALA A 81 4.81 0.08 -2.78
N VAL A 82 4.46 0.94 -1.81
CA VAL A 82 4.97 2.33 -1.73
C VAL A 82 6.06 2.46 -0.66
N ALA A 83 6.02 1.61 0.36
CA ALA A 83 7.02 1.54 1.43
C ALA A 83 7.03 0.14 2.06
N GLY A 84 8.14 -0.23 2.68
CA GLY A 84 8.25 -1.49 3.41
C GLY A 84 9.61 -1.69 4.09
N VAL A 85 9.65 -2.69 4.97
CA VAL A 85 10.89 -3.19 5.61
C VAL A 85 11.25 -4.50 4.94
N SER A 86 12.52 -4.65 4.59
CA SER A 86 13.08 -5.73 3.77
C SER A 86 14.45 -6.15 4.32
N SER A 87 15.04 -7.24 3.82
CA SER A 87 16.39 -7.67 4.19
C SER A 87 17.47 -6.82 3.52
N ASP A 88 18.64 -6.73 4.13
CA ASP A 88 19.76 -5.93 3.60
C ASP A 88 20.16 -6.33 2.18
N TYR A 89 20.17 -7.64 1.89
CA TYR A 89 20.43 -8.17 0.55
C TYR A 89 19.43 -7.63 -0.49
N GLN A 90 18.14 -7.66 -0.17
CA GLN A 90 17.09 -7.21 -1.08
C GLN A 90 17.12 -5.68 -1.25
N ILE A 91 17.45 -4.93 -0.19
CA ILE A 91 17.66 -3.48 -0.28
C ILE A 91 18.84 -3.18 -1.23
N ALA A 92 19.97 -3.87 -1.07
CA ALA A 92 21.13 -3.70 -1.94
C ALA A 92 20.80 -3.99 -3.41
N GLN A 93 20.08 -5.09 -3.68
CA GLN A 93 19.64 -5.42 -5.03
C GLN A 93 18.73 -4.35 -5.63
N LEU A 94 17.75 -3.85 -4.88
CA LEU A 94 16.84 -2.82 -5.39
C LEU A 94 17.52 -1.46 -5.59
N ILE A 95 18.59 -1.16 -4.84
CA ILE A 95 19.45 0.00 -5.09
C ILE A 95 20.18 -0.16 -6.42
N LEU A 96 20.77 -1.34 -6.67
CA LEU A 96 21.47 -1.63 -7.94
C LEU A 96 20.52 -1.61 -9.13
N GLU A 97 19.28 -2.06 -8.96
CA GLU A 97 18.22 -2.03 -9.98
C GLU A 97 17.60 -0.63 -10.16
N ASN A 98 18.02 0.38 -9.37
CA ASN A 98 17.46 1.74 -9.36
C ASN A 98 15.94 1.79 -9.09
N GLU A 99 15.44 0.82 -8.33
CA GLU A 99 14.02 0.68 -7.94
C GLU A 99 13.70 1.36 -6.59
N LEU A 100 14.72 1.88 -5.89
CA LEU A 100 14.57 2.62 -4.64
C LEU A 100 14.93 4.10 -4.78
N LYS A 101 14.14 4.95 -4.14
CA LYS A 101 14.38 6.39 -4.05
C LYS A 101 14.65 6.80 -2.61
N LYS A 102 15.64 7.68 -2.40
CA LYS A 102 15.90 8.28 -1.08
C LYS A 102 14.64 8.98 -0.54
N ILE A 103 14.36 8.77 0.74
CA ILE A 103 13.25 9.42 1.43
C ILE A 103 13.51 10.93 1.50
N ASN A 104 12.52 11.73 1.10
CA ASN A 104 12.57 13.17 1.31
C ASN A 104 12.01 13.50 2.70
N PHE A 105 12.90 13.61 3.68
CA PHE A 105 12.55 13.87 5.07
C PHE A 105 11.76 15.17 5.27
N LYS A 106 12.04 16.22 4.49
CA LYS A 106 11.28 17.47 4.53
C LYS A 106 9.81 17.27 4.17
N LYS A 107 9.54 16.46 3.13
CA LYS A 107 8.16 16.16 2.72
C LYS A 107 7.45 15.21 3.68
N VAL A 108 8.16 14.23 4.25
CA VAL A 108 7.55 13.19 5.09
C VAL A 108 7.32 13.68 6.52
N TYR A 109 8.27 14.40 7.09
CA TYR A 109 8.25 14.80 8.50
C TYR A 109 8.04 16.31 8.70
N GLY A 110 7.97 17.09 7.62
CA GLY A 110 7.83 18.55 7.71
C GLY A 110 9.05 19.26 8.29
N ILE A 111 10.20 18.58 8.38
CA ILE A 111 11.42 19.13 8.98
C ILE A 111 12.27 19.86 7.94
N GLU A 112 12.83 20.99 8.32
CA GLU A 112 13.84 21.68 7.53
C GLU A 112 15.22 21.40 8.09
N TYR A 113 16.18 21.21 7.20
CA TYR A 113 17.59 21.06 7.55
C TYR A 113 18.43 21.58 6.40
N GLU A 114 19.62 22.03 6.74
CA GLU A 114 20.72 22.34 5.83
C GLU A 114 21.72 21.18 5.83
N ASP A 115 22.61 21.11 4.85
CA ASP A 115 23.54 19.97 4.75
C ASP A 115 24.50 19.88 5.95
N ASN A 116 24.77 21.00 6.64
CA ASN A 116 25.65 21.06 7.82
C ASN A 116 25.02 20.49 9.10
N ASN A 117 23.69 20.59 9.28
CA ASN A 117 22.97 20.13 10.46
C ASN A 117 22.09 18.89 10.21
N LYS A 118 22.05 18.43 8.96
CA LYS A 118 21.25 17.29 8.50
C LYS A 118 21.37 16.05 9.38
N LYS A 119 22.59 15.66 9.79
CA LYS A 119 22.80 14.45 10.60
C LYS A 119 22.11 14.58 11.96
N GLU A 120 22.30 15.71 12.64
CA GLU A 120 21.70 15.98 13.94
C GLU A 120 20.16 16.02 13.87
N VAL A 121 19.63 16.78 12.90
CA VAL A 121 18.18 16.93 12.72
C VAL A 121 17.50 15.60 12.37
N ILE A 122 18.12 14.78 11.52
CA ILE A 122 17.58 13.46 11.15
C ILE A 122 17.74 12.46 12.30
N SER A 123 18.87 12.44 13.00
CA SER A 123 19.11 11.56 14.16
C SER A 123 18.10 11.79 15.29
N ALA A 124 17.64 13.04 15.48
CA ALA A 124 16.61 13.37 16.46
C ALA A 124 15.24 12.70 16.20
N LEU A 125 15.00 12.15 14.99
CA LEU A 125 13.78 11.41 14.66
C LEU A 125 13.81 9.95 15.16
N TYR A 126 14.98 9.45 15.52
CA TYR A 126 15.21 8.07 15.91
C TYR A 126 15.46 7.98 17.42
N THR A 127 15.23 6.80 18.00
CA THR A 127 15.52 6.57 19.41
C THR A 127 17.03 6.48 19.64
N ASP A 128 17.45 6.66 20.89
CA ASP A 128 18.86 6.58 21.28
C ASP A 128 19.47 5.22 20.92
N GLU A 129 18.72 4.13 21.05
CA GLU A 129 19.18 2.77 20.68
C GLU A 129 19.49 2.67 19.18
N VAL A 130 18.64 3.26 18.34
CA VAL A 130 18.82 3.26 16.88
C VAL A 130 20.04 4.12 16.51
N ASN A 131 20.18 5.29 17.12
CA ASN A 131 21.34 6.16 16.90
C ASN A 131 22.66 5.50 17.33
N LYS A 132 22.66 4.77 18.46
CA LYS A 132 23.82 3.97 18.88
C LYS A 132 24.18 2.91 17.85
N GLN A 133 23.18 2.24 17.27
CA GLN A 133 23.42 1.23 16.25
C GLN A 133 23.99 1.84 14.96
N PHE A 134 23.50 3.00 14.53
CA PHE A 134 24.08 3.71 13.39
C PHE A 134 25.53 4.12 13.65
N ALA A 135 25.83 4.64 14.84
CA ALA A 135 27.18 5.01 15.23
C ALA A 135 28.14 3.81 15.26
N TYR A 136 27.66 2.60 15.59
CA TYR A 136 28.47 1.38 15.52
C TYR A 136 28.94 1.09 14.08
N PHE A 137 28.02 1.17 13.10
CA PHE A 137 28.36 0.91 11.70
C PHE A 137 29.18 2.03 11.04
N ASP A 138 29.04 3.28 11.47
CA ASP A 138 29.89 4.39 10.99
C ASP A 138 31.38 4.19 11.33
N ASN A 139 31.69 3.35 12.33
CA ASN A 139 33.04 3.09 12.83
C ASN A 139 33.57 1.69 12.47
N TRP A 140 32.89 0.98 11.56
CA TRP A 140 33.26 -0.37 11.12
C TRP A 140 34.05 -0.34 9.81
#